data_AF-A0A0M3KF45-F1
#
_entry.id   AF-A0A0M3KF45-F1
#
_cell.length_a   1.000
_cell.length_b   1.000
_cell.length_c   1.000
_cell.angle_alpha   90.00
_cell.angle_beta   90.00
_cell.angle_gamma   90.00
#
_symmetry.space_group_name_H-M   'P 1'
#
loop_
_entity.id
_entity.type
_entity.pdbx_description
1 polymer ?
#
loop_
_entity_poly.entity_id
_entity_poly.type
_entity_poly.pdbx_seq_one_letter_code
_entity_poly.pdbx_strand_id
1 'polypeptide(L)'
;MIWQCGGGILFVPCSHVGHVYRSHMPYGFGKLSGKPVISTNMVRVIKTWMDDYDKYYYIREPSAKHRQPGDISKQLELRQRLQCKPFKWYMDKIAYDVLYSYPLLPENQVWGEAKNLHSSKCIDTMGRPIPGIVGATPCHGYGGNQVLSIVIRRAFALTGVI
;
A
#
# COMPACT_ATOMS: atom_id res chain seq x y z
N MET A 1 -17.64 -3.84 -2.41
CA MET A 1 -17.40 -3.49 -1.00
C MET A 1 -18.74 -3.44 -0.29
N ILE A 2 -18.95 -4.25 0.76
CA ILE A 2 -20.28 -4.47 1.38
C ILE A 2 -20.94 -3.14 1.80
N TRP A 3 -20.21 -2.29 2.52
CA TRP A 3 -20.68 -0.98 2.97
C TRP A 3 -21.12 -0.04 1.84
N GLN A 4 -20.34 0.03 0.76
CA GLN A 4 -20.67 0.92 -0.36
C GLN A 4 -21.94 0.45 -1.10
N CYS A 5 -22.28 -0.84 -1.05
CA CYS A 5 -23.36 -1.43 -1.84
C CYS A 5 -24.60 -1.81 -0.99
N GLY A 6 -24.78 -1.17 0.17
CA GLY A 6 -26.01 -1.28 0.97
C GLY A 6 -26.01 -2.32 2.09
N GLY A 7 -24.92 -3.07 2.29
CA GLY A 7 -24.76 -3.97 3.43
C GLY A 7 -23.97 -3.35 4.59
N GLY A 8 -23.73 -4.15 5.63
CA GLY A 8 -22.90 -3.78 6.78
C GLY A 8 -22.00 -4.92 7.27
N ILE A 9 -20.98 -4.58 8.05
CA ILE A 9 -20.06 -5.52 8.70
C ILE A 9 -20.06 -5.23 10.19
N LEU A 10 -20.30 -6.24 11.02
CA LEU A 10 -20.35 -6.12 12.46
C LEU A 10 -19.33 -7.05 13.10
N PHE A 11 -18.61 -6.54 14.10
CA PHE A 11 -17.90 -7.39 15.05
C PHE A 11 -18.92 -7.89 16.08
N VAL A 12 -18.99 -9.19 16.31
CA VAL A 12 -19.94 -9.82 17.24
C VAL A 12 -19.19 -10.20 18.51
N PRO A 13 -19.27 -9.42 19.61
CA PRO A 13 -18.45 -9.66 20.79
C PRO A 13 -18.74 -10.99 21.50
N CYS A 14 -19.91 -11.59 21.27
CA CYS A 14 -20.29 -12.86 21.87
C CYS A 14 -19.80 -14.10 21.09
N SER A 15 -19.20 -13.92 19.91
CA SER A 15 -18.73 -15.02 19.06
C SER A 15 -17.21 -14.96 18.92
N HIS A 16 -16.51 -15.97 19.42
CA HIS A 16 -15.05 -15.99 19.47
C HIS A 16 -14.48 -17.17 18.68
N VAL A 17 -13.40 -16.89 17.96
CA VAL A 17 -12.59 -17.89 17.26
C VAL A 17 -11.12 -17.60 17.57
N GLY A 18 -10.40 -18.62 18.03
CA GLY A 18 -8.95 -18.52 18.22
C GLY A 18 -8.21 -18.66 16.89
N HIS A 19 -7.29 -17.73 16.59
CA HIS A 19 -6.42 -17.78 15.42
C HIS A 19 -4.96 -17.85 15.84
N VAL A 20 -4.23 -18.88 15.36
CA VAL A 20 -2.78 -19.01 15.59
C VAL A 20 -2.04 -18.20 14.54
N TYR A 21 -1.40 -17.11 14.95
CA TYR A 21 -0.55 -16.32 14.07
C TYR A 21 0.73 -17.07 13.72
N ARG A 22 1.12 -16.99 12.45
CA ARG A 22 2.35 -17.60 11.96
C ARG A 22 3.51 -16.62 12.14
N SER A 23 4.69 -17.13 12.52
CA SER A 23 5.91 -16.31 12.60
C SER A 23 6.50 -15.99 11.22
N HIS A 24 6.24 -16.85 10.22
CA HIS A 24 6.65 -16.66 8.84
C HIS A 24 5.72 -17.44 7.91
N MET A 25 5.71 -17.12 6.61
CA MET A 25 4.89 -17.81 5.63
C MET A 25 5.57 -19.12 5.20
N PRO A 26 5.04 -20.31 5.54
CA PRO A 26 5.73 -21.58 5.32
C PRO A 26 5.69 -22.08 3.86
N TYR A 27 4.95 -21.39 2.99
CA TYR A 27 4.79 -21.75 1.58
C TYR A 27 4.99 -20.52 0.70
N GLY A 28 5.60 -20.71 -0.47
CA GLY A 28 5.74 -19.66 -1.47
C GLY A 28 4.52 -19.54 -2.38
N PHE A 29 4.58 -18.58 -3.31
CA PHE A 29 3.54 -18.37 -4.32
C PHE A 29 3.57 -19.40 -5.49
N GLY A 30 4.31 -20.51 -5.35
CA GLY A 30 4.48 -21.52 -6.39
C GLY A 30 4.94 -20.91 -7.72
N LYS A 31 4.18 -21.16 -8.80
CA LYS A 31 4.43 -20.61 -10.15
C LYS A 31 4.37 -19.07 -10.22
N LEU A 32 3.85 -18.41 -9.19
CA LEU A 32 3.78 -16.95 -9.09
C LEU A 32 4.91 -16.39 -8.20
N SER A 33 5.86 -17.21 -7.76
CA SER A 33 7.06 -16.75 -7.06
C SER A 33 7.81 -15.71 -7.91
N GLY A 34 8.28 -14.64 -7.26
CA GLY A 34 8.93 -13.50 -7.92
C GLY A 34 7.97 -12.53 -8.64
N LYS A 35 6.67 -12.87 -8.79
CA LYS A 35 5.68 -11.92 -9.31
C LYS A 35 5.15 -11.04 -8.18
N PRO A 36 4.85 -9.76 -8.43
CA PRO A 36 4.38 -8.82 -7.41
C PRO A 36 2.87 -8.99 -7.10
N VAL A 37 2.44 -10.24 -6.85
CA VAL A 37 1.03 -10.68 -6.74
C VAL A 37 0.25 -9.84 -5.73
N ILE A 38 0.79 -9.64 -4.54
CA ILE A 38 0.13 -8.88 -3.46
C ILE A 38 -0.16 -7.45 -3.94
N SER A 39 0.84 -6.76 -4.46
CA SER A 39 0.68 -5.38 -4.92
C SER A 39 -0.26 -5.27 -6.14
N THR A 40 -0.28 -6.26 -7.05
CA THR A 40 -1.24 -6.30 -8.16
C THR A 40 -2.66 -6.44 -7.63
N ASN A 41 -2.88 -7.30 -6.65
CA ASN A 41 -4.18 -7.47 -6.01
C ASN A 41 -4.63 -6.21 -5.27
N MET A 42 -3.71 -5.51 -4.59
CA MET A 42 -4.01 -4.22 -3.99
C MET A 42 -4.44 -3.19 -5.03
N VAL A 43 -3.69 -3.06 -6.14
CA VAL A 43 -4.04 -2.12 -7.22
C VAL A 43 -5.42 -2.43 -7.82
N ARG A 44 -5.81 -3.71 -7.95
CA ARG A 44 -7.16 -4.09 -8.38
C ARG A 44 -8.23 -3.57 -7.43
N VAL A 45 -8.05 -3.77 -6.13
CA VAL A 45 -9.00 -3.30 -5.10
C VAL A 45 -9.11 -1.78 -5.13
N ILE A 46 -7.97 -1.10 -5.15
CA ILE A 46 -7.87 0.36 -5.15
C ILE A 46 -8.60 0.94 -6.36
N LYS A 47 -8.25 0.49 -7.57
CA LYS A 47 -8.86 0.97 -8.81
C LYS A 47 -10.35 0.65 -8.92
N THR A 48 -10.82 -0.42 -8.28
CA THR A 48 -12.23 -0.79 -8.30
C THR A 48 -13.05 0.02 -7.29
N TRP A 49 -12.52 0.28 -6.09
CA TRP A 49 -13.34 0.68 -4.94
C TRP A 49 -12.95 2.00 -4.26
N MET A 50 -11.78 2.58 -4.52
CA MET A 50 -11.25 3.71 -3.75
C MET A 50 -11.38 5.09 -4.42
N ASP A 51 -11.84 5.15 -5.67
CA ASP A 51 -12.02 6.42 -6.41
C ASP A 51 -10.77 7.30 -6.31
N ASP A 52 -10.93 8.61 -6.09
CA ASP A 52 -9.87 9.60 -5.96
C ASP A 52 -8.96 9.42 -4.72
N TYR A 53 -9.28 8.47 -3.83
CA TYR A 53 -8.41 8.12 -2.70
C TYR A 53 -7.28 7.16 -3.13
N ASP A 54 -7.29 6.65 -4.37
CA ASP A 54 -6.21 5.82 -4.90
C ASP A 54 -4.84 6.51 -4.84
N LYS A 55 -4.81 7.83 -4.99
CA LYS A 55 -3.60 8.65 -4.91
C LYS A 55 -2.82 8.44 -3.62
N TYR A 56 -3.49 8.24 -2.48
CA TYR A 56 -2.80 8.07 -1.19
C TYR A 56 -2.05 6.74 -1.12
N TYR A 57 -2.56 5.70 -1.79
CA TYR A 57 -1.79 4.46 -1.95
C TYR A 57 -0.55 4.69 -2.81
N TYR A 58 -0.65 5.44 -3.90
CA TYR A 58 0.49 5.74 -4.77
C TYR A 58 1.49 6.75 -4.19
N ILE A 59 1.09 7.53 -3.19
CA ILE A 59 2.02 8.33 -2.38
C ILE A 59 2.83 7.40 -1.47
N ARG A 60 2.18 6.44 -0.82
CA ARG A 60 2.86 5.46 0.05
C ARG A 60 3.73 4.47 -0.74
N GLU A 61 3.22 3.97 -1.86
CA GLU A 61 3.86 2.97 -2.71
C GLU A 61 3.98 3.49 -4.15
N PRO A 62 4.92 4.41 -4.42
CA PRO A 62 5.07 5.01 -5.74
C PRO A 62 5.41 4.01 -6.84
N SER A 63 6.10 2.91 -6.50
CA SER A 63 6.44 1.87 -7.48
C SER A 63 5.20 1.22 -8.10
N ALA A 64 4.08 1.20 -7.38
CA ALA A 64 2.82 0.64 -7.87
C ALA A 64 2.12 1.50 -8.94
N LYS A 65 2.56 2.74 -9.20
CA LYS A 65 2.01 3.56 -10.30
C LYS A 65 2.17 2.89 -11.66
N HIS A 66 3.27 2.16 -11.85
CA HIS A 66 3.55 1.43 -13.09
C HIS A 66 2.90 0.03 -13.14
N ARG A 67 2.17 -0.35 -12.09
CA ARG A 67 1.58 -1.68 -11.98
C ARG A 67 0.19 -1.70 -12.59
N GLN A 68 0.01 -2.59 -13.57
CA GLN A 68 -1.28 -2.79 -14.21
C GLN A 68 -2.15 -3.76 -13.39
N PRO A 69 -3.43 -3.43 -13.13
CA PRO A 69 -4.35 -4.34 -12.46
C PRO A 69 -4.74 -5.56 -13.32
N GLY A 70 -4.46 -5.53 -14.62
CA GLY A 70 -5.10 -6.42 -15.59
C GLY A 70 -6.56 -6.03 -15.82
N ASP A 71 -7.36 -6.94 -16.38
CA ASP A 71 -8.78 -6.69 -16.64
C ASP A 71 -9.58 -6.67 -15.33
N ILE A 72 -10.24 -5.54 -15.07
CA ILE A 72 -11.16 -5.32 -13.93
C ILE A 72 -12.55 -4.90 -14.38
N SER A 73 -12.88 -5.08 -15.67
CA SER A 73 -14.12 -4.57 -16.28
C SER A 73 -15.36 -5.13 -15.60
N LYS A 74 -15.36 -6.43 -15.28
CA LYS A 74 -16.48 -7.10 -14.57
C LYS A 74 -16.70 -6.54 -13.17
N GLN A 75 -15.63 -6.16 -12.47
CA GLN A 75 -15.70 -5.61 -11.12
C GLN A 75 -16.24 -4.18 -11.14
N LEU A 76 -15.84 -3.39 -12.13
CA LEU A 76 -16.37 -2.04 -12.35
C LEU A 76 -17.85 -2.07 -12.75
N GLU A 77 -18.23 -2.96 -13.67
CA GLU A 77 -19.62 -3.18 -14.09
C GLU A 77 -20.49 -3.63 -12.90
N LEU A 78 -19.99 -4.55 -12.07
CA LEU A 78 -20.69 -4.98 -10.86
C LEU A 78 -20.96 -3.80 -9.92
N ARG A 79 -19.96 -2.94 -9.70
CA ARG A 79 -20.10 -1.75 -8.86
C ARG A 79 -21.16 -0.79 -9.40
N GLN A 80 -21.19 -0.59 -10.71
CA GLN A 80 -22.19 0.26 -11.39
C GLN A 80 -23.59 -0.35 -11.29
N ARG A 81 -23.73 -1.64 -11.60
CA ARG A 81 -25.02 -2.36 -11.57
C ARG A 81 -25.65 -2.38 -10.17
N LEU A 82 -24.83 -2.48 -9.12
CA LEU A 82 -25.28 -2.44 -7.73
C LEU A 82 -25.49 -1.01 -7.20
N GLN A 83 -25.25 0.02 -8.02
CA GLN A 83 -25.38 1.43 -7.66
C GLN A 83 -24.65 1.77 -6.36
N CYS A 84 -23.44 1.23 -6.20
CA CYS A 84 -22.69 1.41 -4.96
C CYS A 84 -22.31 2.89 -4.76
N LYS A 85 -22.35 3.33 -3.51
CA LYS A 85 -21.98 4.67 -3.06
C LYS A 85 -20.49 4.97 -3.35
N PRO A 86 -20.10 6.24 -3.51
CA PRO A 86 -18.70 6.62 -3.72
C PRO A 86 -17.85 6.32 -2.48
N PHE A 87 -16.55 6.11 -2.66
CA PHE A 87 -15.63 5.84 -1.56
C PHE A 87 -15.55 6.98 -0.56
N LYS A 88 -15.71 8.24 -1.02
CA LYS A 88 -15.83 9.39 -0.14
C LYS A 88 -16.96 9.23 0.90
N TRP A 89 -18.13 8.73 0.48
CA TRP A 89 -19.22 8.45 1.42
C TRP A 89 -18.81 7.42 2.48
N TYR A 90 -18.06 6.39 2.08
CA TYR A 90 -17.55 5.38 3.02
C TYR A 90 -16.59 6.00 4.04
N MET A 91 -15.65 6.84 3.60
CA MET A 91 -14.72 7.53 4.49
C MET A 91 -15.45 8.52 5.42
N ASP A 92 -16.45 9.24 4.92
CA ASP A 92 -17.16 10.26 5.72
C ASP A 92 -18.17 9.66 6.70
N LYS A 93 -18.76 8.48 6.41
CA LYS A 93 -19.88 7.91 7.17
C LYS A 93 -19.56 6.63 7.93
N ILE A 94 -18.65 5.80 7.41
CA ILE A 94 -18.36 4.48 7.99
C ILE A 94 -16.97 4.45 8.61
N ALA A 95 -15.96 4.97 7.90
CA ALA A 95 -14.56 4.97 8.31
C ALA A 95 -14.07 6.37 8.71
N TYR A 96 -14.93 7.13 9.40
CA TYR A 96 -14.68 8.52 9.78
C TYR A 96 -13.53 8.68 10.79
N ASP A 97 -13.26 7.63 11.56
CA ASP A 97 -12.25 7.59 12.60
C ASP A 97 -10.86 7.17 12.10
N VAL A 98 -10.78 6.56 10.91
CA VAL A 98 -9.52 6.08 10.32
C VAL A 98 -8.50 7.20 10.19
N LEU A 99 -8.92 8.41 9.83
CA LEU A 99 -8.02 9.54 9.62
C LEU A 99 -7.45 10.14 10.90
N TYR A 100 -8.01 9.82 12.08
CA TYR A 100 -7.42 10.22 13.37
C TYR A 100 -6.13 9.45 13.65
N SER A 101 -6.13 8.15 13.35
CA SER A 101 -4.96 7.27 13.53
C SER A 101 -4.03 7.27 12.32
N TYR A 102 -4.59 7.45 11.11
CA TYR A 102 -3.86 7.40 9.83
C TYR A 102 -4.17 8.62 8.97
N PRO A 103 -3.53 9.77 9.23
CA PRO A 103 -3.74 10.99 8.46
C PRO A 103 -3.41 10.81 6.97
N LEU A 104 -4.07 11.59 6.13
CA LEU A 104 -3.81 11.62 4.69
C LEU A 104 -2.37 12.06 4.42
N LEU A 105 -1.67 11.29 3.58
CA LEU A 105 -0.27 11.54 3.26
C LEU A 105 -0.11 12.76 2.34
N PRO A 106 0.86 13.64 2.60
CA PRO A 106 1.23 14.70 1.66
C PRO A 106 1.88 14.10 0.42
N GLU A 107 1.82 14.82 -0.71
CA GLU A 107 2.45 14.36 -1.94
C GLU A 107 3.98 14.25 -1.82
N ASN A 108 4.54 13.26 -2.52
CA ASN A 108 5.98 13.10 -2.66
C ASN A 108 6.51 14.13 -3.66
N GLN A 109 7.53 14.90 -3.27
CA GLN A 109 8.29 15.74 -4.19
C GLN A 109 9.20 14.89 -5.09
N VAL A 110 9.88 13.93 -4.47
CA VAL A 110 10.75 12.97 -5.15
C VAL A 110 10.72 11.65 -4.38
N TRP A 111 10.89 10.55 -5.11
CA TRP A 111 11.05 9.22 -4.54
C TRP A 111 12.00 8.40 -5.42
N GLY A 112 12.67 7.42 -4.83
CA GLY A 112 13.61 6.54 -5.52
C GLY A 112 14.86 6.27 -4.71
N GLU A 113 15.92 5.87 -5.40
CA GLU A 113 17.21 5.59 -4.79
C GLU A 113 18.02 6.87 -4.54
N ALA A 114 18.53 7.04 -3.32
CA ALA A 114 19.42 8.15 -3.00
C ALA A 114 20.88 7.75 -3.28
N LYS A 115 21.31 7.97 -4.53
CA LYS A 115 22.67 7.65 -5.00
C LYS A 115 23.67 8.77 -4.71
N ASN A 116 24.78 8.41 -4.07
CA ASN A 116 25.96 9.25 -3.97
C ASN A 116 26.75 9.18 -5.29
N LEU A 117 26.90 10.32 -5.97
CA LEU A 117 27.54 10.38 -7.29
C LEU A 117 29.06 10.08 -7.25
N HIS A 118 29.73 10.34 -6.13
CA HIS A 118 31.18 10.13 -6.00
C HIS A 118 31.53 8.65 -5.76
N SER A 119 30.80 7.98 -4.87
CA SER A 119 31.05 6.59 -4.51
C SER A 119 30.22 5.58 -5.29
N SER A 120 29.22 6.04 -6.06
CA SER A 120 28.21 5.19 -6.71
C SER A 120 27.46 4.25 -5.76
N LYS A 121 27.38 4.58 -4.47
CA LYS A 121 26.62 3.85 -3.45
C LYS A 121 25.27 4.52 -3.20
N CYS A 122 24.29 3.72 -2.75
CA CYS A 122 22.94 4.17 -2.42
C CYS A 122 22.71 4.05 -0.90
N ILE A 123 21.87 4.94 -0.36
CA ILE A 123 21.38 4.82 1.02
C ILE A 123 20.50 3.57 1.12
N ASP A 124 20.73 2.75 2.14
CA ASP A 124 20.10 1.45 2.34
C ASP A 124 19.78 1.24 3.83
N THR A 125 18.56 0.81 4.13
CA THR A 125 18.17 0.47 5.51
C THR A 125 18.75 -0.86 5.99
N MET A 126 19.33 -1.66 5.10
CA MET A 126 19.84 -3.01 5.34
C MET A 126 18.79 -3.93 5.98
N GLY A 127 17.51 -3.68 5.70
CA GLY A 127 16.38 -4.43 6.27
C GLY A 127 16.15 -4.19 7.76
N ARG A 128 16.75 -3.15 8.34
CA ARG A 128 16.62 -2.84 9.77
C ARG A 128 15.27 -2.17 10.06
N PRO A 129 14.63 -2.51 11.19
CA PRO A 129 13.40 -1.85 11.63
C PRO A 129 13.67 -0.40 12.04
N ILE A 130 12.61 0.41 12.12
CA ILE A 130 12.67 1.79 12.60
C ILE A 130 12.43 1.80 14.12
N PRO A 131 13.26 2.49 14.93
CA PRO A 131 14.46 3.24 14.55
C PRO A 131 15.65 2.32 14.27
N GLY A 132 16.40 2.60 13.20
CA GLY A 132 17.55 1.82 12.78
C GLY A 132 18.58 2.66 12.03
N ILE A 133 19.87 2.31 12.18
CA ILE A 133 20.96 3.01 11.48
C ILE A 133 20.94 2.62 10.00
N VAL A 134 20.82 3.62 9.12
CA VAL A 134 20.96 3.49 7.67
C VAL A 134 22.44 3.40 7.27
N GLY A 135 22.72 2.72 6.15
CA GLY A 135 24.07 2.55 5.61
C GLY A 135 24.15 2.96 4.14
N ALA A 136 25.34 2.81 3.56
CA ALA A 136 25.58 3.01 2.14
C ALA A 136 26.10 1.71 1.50
N THR A 137 25.31 1.13 0.60
CA THR A 137 25.62 -0.13 -0.11
C THR A 137 25.67 0.12 -1.62
N PRO A 138 26.22 -0.80 -2.44
CA PRO A 138 26.12 -0.68 -3.89
C PRO A 138 24.66 -0.52 -4.34
N CYS A 139 24.39 0.43 -5.23
CA CYS A 139 23.06 0.61 -5.81
C CYS A 139 22.67 -0.62 -6.63
N HIS A 140 21.47 -1.17 -6.40
CA HIS A 140 21.04 -2.41 -7.06
C HIS A 140 19.81 -2.26 -7.97
N GLY A 141 19.10 -1.13 -7.95
CA GLY A 141 17.95 -0.90 -8.84
C GLY A 141 16.68 -1.70 -8.51
N TYR A 142 16.72 -2.63 -7.55
CA TYR A 142 15.58 -3.46 -7.15
C TYR A 142 14.57 -2.78 -6.23
N GLY A 143 14.87 -1.56 -5.76
CA GLY A 143 14.02 -0.85 -4.83
C GLY A 143 14.09 -1.38 -3.39
N GLY A 144 12.95 -1.58 -2.73
CA GLY A 144 12.90 -2.09 -1.35
C GLY A 144 13.64 -1.18 -0.36
N ASN A 145 14.67 -1.71 0.29
CA ASN A 145 15.45 -1.02 1.33
C ASN A 145 16.26 0.18 0.82
N GLN A 146 16.42 0.32 -0.50
CA GLN A 146 17.09 1.47 -1.14
C GLN A 146 16.11 2.55 -1.64
N VAL A 147 14.80 2.43 -1.37
CA VAL A 147 13.80 3.43 -1.79
C VAL A 147 13.48 4.37 -0.64
N LEU A 148 13.57 5.67 -0.94
CA LEU A 148 13.23 6.77 -0.05
C LEU A 148 12.17 7.65 -0.72
N SER A 149 11.33 8.31 0.07
CA SER A 149 10.48 9.41 -0.39
C SER A 149 10.72 10.69 0.40
N ILE A 150 10.70 11.82 -0.31
CA ILE A 150 10.78 13.16 0.28
C ILE A 150 9.43 13.82 0.10
N VAL A 151 8.82 14.23 1.21
CA VAL A 151 7.52 14.91 1.22
C VAL A 151 7.67 16.43 1.32
N ILE A 152 6.64 17.17 0.90
CA ILE A 152 6.62 18.65 0.82
C ILE A 152 7.02 19.34 2.14
N ARG A 153 6.82 18.69 3.30
CA ARG A 153 7.27 19.20 4.61
C ARG A 153 8.77 18.97 4.92
N ARG A 154 9.61 18.68 3.92
CA ARG A 154 11.06 18.39 4.05
C ARG A 154 11.37 17.29 5.08
N ALA A 155 10.48 16.32 5.23
CA ALA A 155 10.73 15.11 6.01
C ALA A 155 11.08 13.94 5.07
N PHE A 156 12.04 13.12 5.46
CA PHE A 156 12.29 11.83 4.81
C PHE A 156 11.29 10.81 5.35
N ALA A 157 10.53 10.20 4.46
CA ALA A 157 9.72 9.03 4.78
C ALA A 157 10.38 7.79 4.17
N LEU A 158 10.68 6.81 5.01
CA LEU A 158 11.14 5.50 4.56
C LEU A 158 9.91 4.66 4.22
N THR A 159 9.85 4.13 2.99
CA THR A 159 8.83 3.15 2.61
C THR A 159 9.18 1.81 3.26
N GLY A 160 8.75 1.62 4.51
CA GLY A 160 8.84 0.34 5.20
C GLY A 160 7.71 -0.58 4.77
N VAL A 161 8.07 -1.73 4.20
CA VAL A 161 7.18 -2.90 4.08
C VAL A 161 6.81 -3.33 5.51
N ILE A 162 5.52 -3.29 5.82
CA ILE A 162 4.94 -4.13 6.88
C ILE A 162 4.63 -5.48 6.22
#